data_AF-A0A242DAI1-F1
#
_entry.id   AF-A0A242DAI1-F1
#
_cell.length_a   1.000
_cell.length_b   1.000
_cell.length_c   1.000
_cell.angle_alpha   90.00
_cell.angle_beta   90.00
_cell.angle_gamma   90.00
#
_symmetry.space_group_name_H-M   'P 1'
#
loop_
_entity.id
_entity.type
_entity.pdbx_description
1 polymer ?
#
loop_
_entity_poly.entity_id
_entity_poly.type
_entity_poly.pdbx_seq_one_letter_code
_entity_poly.pdbx_strand_id
1 'polypeptide(L)'
;MRGTVSNDQRVYYYESPFLMQGENGLTLSQLRAQFIKKFLNNPRAKYVTENYALEKDQRRINIWRKDGKILSEDELLRIDMIVPQIFETN
;
A
#
# COMPACT_ATOMS: atom_id res chain seq x y z
N MET A 1 5.73 -1.82 13.56
CA MET A 1 5.01 -1.91 12.28
C MET A 1 3.66 -2.57 12.54
N ARG A 2 2.58 -2.02 12.00
CA ARG A 2 1.22 -2.58 12.05
C ARG A 2 1.04 -3.72 11.03
N GLY A 3 1.75 -3.68 9.91
CA GLY A 3 1.81 -4.79 8.95
C GLY A 3 2.90 -5.82 9.24
N THR A 4 2.91 -6.89 8.46
CA THR A 4 3.93 -7.94 8.46
C THR A 4 4.64 -7.99 7.10
N VAL A 5 5.80 -8.63 7.04
CA VAL A 5 6.61 -8.73 5.82
C VAL A 5 6.84 -10.20 5.50
N SER A 6 6.89 -10.56 4.22
CA SER A 6 7.26 -11.89 3.76
C SER A 6 8.67 -12.29 4.21
N ASN A 7 8.92 -13.59 4.31
CA ASN A 7 10.22 -14.13 4.74
C ASN A 7 11.39 -13.68 3.85
N ASP A 8 11.13 -13.38 2.58
CA ASP A 8 12.12 -12.88 1.62
C ASP A 8 12.18 -11.34 1.55
N GLN A 9 11.46 -10.63 2.43
CA GLN A 9 11.39 -9.17 2.53
C GLN A 9 10.85 -8.46 1.28
N ARG A 10 10.16 -9.16 0.38
CA ARG A 10 9.69 -8.59 -0.89
C ARG A 10 8.26 -8.07 -0.86
N VAL A 11 7.44 -8.62 0.04
CA VAL A 11 6.02 -8.31 0.13
C VAL A 11 5.69 -7.84 1.53
N TYR A 12 5.11 -6.64 1.61
CA TYR A 12 4.50 -6.13 2.82
C TYR A 12 3.01 -6.47 2.83
N TYR A 13 2.53 -6.97 3.96
CA TYR A 13 1.16 -7.36 4.20
C TYR A 13 0.55 -6.46 5.27
N TYR A 14 -0.58 -5.84 4.94
CA TYR A 14 -1.39 -5.11 5.90
C TYR A 14 -2.80 -5.66 5.92
N GLU A 15 -3.30 -5.98 7.10
CA GLU A 15 -4.70 -6.38 7.25
C GLU A 15 -5.54 -5.13 7.50
N SER A 16 -6.37 -4.80 6.51
CA SER A 16 -7.35 -3.73 6.62
C SER A 16 -8.42 -4.13 7.64
N PRO A 17 -8.84 -3.20 8.53
CA PRO A 17 -9.98 -3.45 9.41
C PRO A 17 -11.30 -3.62 8.63
N PHE A 18 -11.31 -3.28 7.34
CA PHE A 18 -12.48 -3.33 6.46
C PHE A 18 -12.50 -4.58 5.58
N LEU A 19 -13.62 -5.31 5.58
CA LEU A 19 -13.82 -6.64 4.97
C LEU A 19 -13.85 -6.61 3.43
N MET A 20 -14.53 -5.65 2.81
CA MET A 20 -14.77 -5.63 1.36
C MET A 20 -14.43 -4.29 0.70
N GLN A 21 -14.16 -4.30 -0.60
CA GLN A 21 -14.19 -3.05 -1.38
C GLN A 21 -15.56 -2.42 -1.21
N GLY A 22 -15.62 -1.17 -0.74
CA GLY A 22 -16.87 -0.45 -0.53
C GLY A 22 -17.15 -0.02 0.90
N GLU A 23 -16.52 -0.62 1.92
CA GLU A 23 -16.75 -0.17 3.32
C GLU A 23 -16.22 1.24 3.60
N ASN A 24 -15.18 1.70 2.88
CA ASN A 24 -14.76 3.11 2.79
C ASN A 24 -14.94 3.71 1.38
N GLY A 25 -15.75 3.10 0.51
CA GLY A 25 -16.02 3.64 -0.83
C GLY A 25 -14.83 3.72 -1.82
N LEU A 26 -13.63 3.24 -1.47
CA LEU A 26 -12.46 3.26 -2.35
C LEU A 26 -12.32 1.98 -3.19
N THR A 27 -12.28 2.16 -4.51
CA THR A 27 -11.83 1.12 -5.45
C THR A 27 -10.32 0.84 -5.28
N LEU A 28 -9.85 -0.35 -5.68
CA LEU A 28 -8.41 -0.66 -5.70
C LEU A 28 -7.62 0.38 -6.50
N SER A 29 -8.22 0.89 -7.58
CA SER A 29 -7.60 1.94 -8.37
C SER A 29 -7.41 3.22 -7.57
N GLN A 30 -8.42 3.67 -6.82
CA GLN A 30 -8.30 4.85 -5.96
C GLN A 30 -7.33 4.62 -4.80
N LEU A 31 -7.34 3.44 -4.17
CA LEU A 31 -6.38 3.07 -3.13
C LEU A 31 -4.94 3.18 -3.62
N ARG A 32 -4.63 2.61 -4.79
CA ARG A 32 -3.31 2.70 -5.42
C ARG A 32 -2.93 4.16 -5.72
N ALA A 33 -3.86 4.96 -6.22
CA ALA A 33 -3.61 6.37 -6.50
C ALA A 33 -3.29 7.17 -5.22
N GLN A 34 -4.05 6.94 -4.14
CA GLN A 34 -3.80 7.59 -2.85
C GLN A 34 -2.47 7.15 -2.24
N PHE A 35 -2.16 5.85 -2.30
CA PHE A 35 -0.88 5.30 -1.87
C PHE A 35 0.29 5.99 -2.58
N ILE A 36 0.31 6.00 -3.91
CA ILE A 36 1.39 6.62 -4.69
C ILE A 36 1.57 8.11 -4.34
N LYS A 37 0.46 8.85 -4.24
CA LYS A 37 0.51 10.28 -3.91
C LYS A 37 1.10 10.55 -2.52
N LYS A 38 0.68 9.76 -1.52
CA LYS A 38 1.18 9.89 -0.13
C LYS A 38 2.62 9.38 -0.02
N PHE A 39 2.96 8.27 -0.68
CA PHE A 39 4.29 7.66 -0.65
C PHE A 39 5.37 8.53 -1.27
N LEU A 40 5.07 9.16 -2.41
CA LEU A 40 5.94 10.15 -3.03
C LEU A 40 5.89 11.53 -2.39
N ASN A 41 4.98 11.74 -1.43
CA ASN A 41 4.61 13.06 -0.93
C ASN A 41 4.37 14.07 -2.09
N ASN A 42 3.77 13.60 -3.18
CA ASN A 42 3.60 14.36 -4.41
C ASN A 42 2.16 14.27 -4.91
N PRO A 43 1.34 15.33 -4.75
CA PRO A 43 -0.06 15.31 -5.14
C PRO A 43 -0.27 15.21 -6.65
N ARG A 44 0.75 15.50 -7.46
CA ARG A 44 0.74 15.42 -8.94
C ARG A 44 1.32 14.10 -9.48
N ALA A 45 1.70 13.16 -8.61
CA ALA A 45 2.19 11.86 -9.04
C ALA A 45 1.16 11.15 -9.93
N LYS A 46 1.57 10.76 -11.14
CA LYS A 46 0.71 10.03 -12.08
C LYS A 46 0.72 8.54 -11.72
N TYR A 47 -0.38 7.87 -12.05
CA TYR A 47 -0.67 6.46 -11.74
C TYR A 47 0.39 5.44 -12.22
N VAL A 48 1.19 5.83 -13.20
CA VAL A 48 2.09 4.95 -13.97
C VAL A 48 3.52 4.93 -13.40
N THR A 49 3.91 5.93 -12.63
CA THR A 49 5.33 6.23 -12.36
C THR A 49 5.99 5.49 -11.20
N GLU A 50 5.29 4.62 -10.48
CA GLU A 50 5.89 4.00 -9.29
C GLU A 50 6.21 2.52 -9.45
N ASN A 51 7.40 2.19 -8.97
CA ASN A 51 8.00 0.87 -8.88
C ASN A 51 7.26 -0.05 -7.90
N TYR A 52 6.08 0.32 -7.42
CA TYR A 52 5.31 -0.45 -6.45
C TYR A 52 4.02 -0.97 -7.06
N ALA A 53 3.70 -2.21 -6.72
CA ALA A 53 2.42 -2.83 -6.94
C ALA A 53 1.68 -2.90 -5.60
N LEU A 54 0.38 -2.64 -5.67
CA LEU A 54 -0.56 -2.79 -4.56
C LEU A 54 -1.70 -3.67 -5.05
N GLU A 55 -1.98 -4.73 -4.30
CA GLU A 55 -3.10 -5.64 -4.50
C GLU A 55 -3.91 -5.73 -3.21
N LYS A 56 -5.20 -6.02 -3.36
CA LYS A 56 -6.11 -6.27 -2.25
C LYS A 56 -6.74 -7.64 -2.45
N ASP A 57 -6.53 -8.53 -1.49
CA ASP A 57 -7.22 -9.81 -1.38
C ASP A 57 -8.04 -9.85 -0.09
N GLN A 58 -9.37 -9.85 -0.20
CA GLN A 58 -10.29 -9.71 0.93
C GLN A 58 -9.89 -8.53 1.84
N ARG A 59 -9.49 -8.80 3.10
CA ARG A 59 -9.01 -7.81 4.07
C ARG A 59 -7.53 -7.46 3.91
N ARG A 60 -6.75 -8.25 3.17
CA ARG A 60 -5.30 -8.10 3.09
C ARG A 60 -4.90 -7.18 1.94
N ILE A 61 -4.02 -6.25 2.24
CA ILE A 61 -3.32 -5.41 1.27
C ILE A 61 -1.90 -5.93 1.14
N ASN A 62 -1.53 -6.26 -0.09
CA ASN A 62 -0.22 -6.76 -0.44
C ASN A 62 0.50 -5.65 -1.21
N ILE A 63 1.71 -5.28 -0.78
CA ILE A 63 2.52 -4.26 -1.44
C ILE A 63 3.91 -4.82 -1.70
N TRP A 64 4.38 -4.68 -2.94
CA TRP A 64 5.71 -5.14 -3.33
C TRP A 64 6.28 -4.24 -4.42
N ARG A 65 7.58 -4.36 -4.65
CA ARG A 65 8.22 -3.66 -5.77
C ARG A 65 8.02 -4.44 -7.07
N LYS A 66 7.62 -3.75 -8.14
CA LYS A 66 7.51 -4.28 -9.51
C LYS A 66 8.85 -4.77 -10.08
N ASP A 67 9.97 -4.23 -9.57
CA ASP A 67 11.32 -4.68 -9.94
C ASP A 67 11.74 -5.98 -9.21
N GLY A 68 10.90 -6.52 -8.33
CA GLY A 68 11.15 -7.76 -7.60
C GLY A 68 12.21 -7.65 -6.50
N LYS A 69 12.71 -6.44 -6.22
CA LYS A 69 13.69 -6.22 -5.13
C LYS A 69 13.00 -6.29 -3.77
N ILE A 70 13.83 -6.49 -2.74
CA ILE A 70 13.40 -6.41 -1.35
C ILE A 70 12.93 -4.99 -1.01
N LEU A 71 12.02 -4.90 -0.05
CA LEU A 71 11.62 -3.68 0.60
C LEU A 71 12.66 -3.35 1.68
N SER A 72 13.37 -2.24 1.51
CA SER A 72 14.27 -1.72 2.54
C SER A 72 13.50 -1.29 3.79
N GLU A 73 14.20 -1.19 4.92
CA GLU A 73 13.58 -0.79 6.20
C GLU A 73 12.89 0.58 6.13
N ASP A 74 13.50 1.56 5.45
CA ASP A 74 12.87 2.88 5.22
C ASP A 74 11.59 2.77 4.37
N GLU A 75 11.61 1.94 3.31
CA GLU A 75 10.42 1.68 2.49
C GLU A 75 9.32 1.03 3.34
N LEU A 76 9.65 0.03 4.15
CA LEU A 76 8.72 -0.64 5.06
C LEU A 76 8.10 0.32 6.07
N LEU A 77 8.90 1.17 6.73
CA LEU A 77 8.42 2.16 7.69
C LEU A 77 7.46 3.16 7.03
N ARG A 78 7.78 3.64 5.83
CA ARG A 78 6.91 4.55 5.08
C ARG A 78 5.61 3.88 4.67
N ILE A 79 5.68 2.66 4.14
CA ILE A 79 4.48 1.88 3.76
C ILE A 79 3.60 1.67 5.00
N ASP A 80 4.18 1.27 6.13
CA ASP A 80 3.48 1.02 7.39
C ASP A 80 2.81 2.28 7.95
N MET A 81 3.37 3.46 7.71
CA MET A 81 2.76 4.73 8.09
C MET A 81 1.61 5.13 7.16
N ILE A 82 1.76 4.94 5.85
CA ILE A 82 0.85 5.47 4.83
C ILE A 82 -0.39 4.59 4.66
N VAL A 83 -0.20 3.27 4.60
CA VAL A 83 -1.27 2.34 4.25
C VAL A 83 -2.44 2.41 5.24
N PRO A 84 -2.22 2.37 6.58
CA PRO A 84 -3.32 2.52 7.54
C PRO A 84 -4.04 3.86 7.41
N GLN A 85 -3.31 4.96 7.21
CA GLN A 85 -3.91 6.29 7.09
C GLN A 85 -4.89 6.40 5.92
N ILE A 86 -4.65 5.70 4.82
CA ILE A 86 -5.58 5.69 3.66
C ILE A 86 -6.95 5.14 4.06
N PHE A 87 -6.98 4.16 4.96
CA PHE A 87 -8.21 3.54 5.48
C PHE A 87 -8.78 4.29 6.70
N GLU A 88 -7.99 5.06 7.44
CA GLU A 88 -8.50 5.84 8.59
C GLU A 88 -9.07 7.21 8.19
N THR A 89 -8.67 7.77 7.04
CA THR A 89 -9.04 9.15 6.63
C THR A 89 -10.11 9.24 5.54
N ASN A 90 -10.54 8.13 4.96
CA ASN A 90 -11.68 8.04 4.03
C ASN A 90 -12.66 7.03 4.59
#